data_AF-A0A926VED2-F1
#
_entry.id   AF-A0A926VED2-F1
#
_cell.length_a   1.000
_cell.length_b   1.000
_cell.length_c   1.000
_cell.angle_alpha   90.00
_cell.angle_beta   90.00
_cell.angle_gamma   90.00
#
_symmetry.space_group_name_H-M   'P 1'
#
loop_
_entity.id
_entity.type
_entity.pdbx_description
1 polymer ?
#
loop_
_entity_poly.entity_id
_entity_poly.type
_entity_poly.pdbx_seq_one_letter_code
_entity_poly.pdbx_strand_id
1 'polypeptide(L)'
;MTKPNFKSMSKKELRAYVLAHRDDDDAFYAYADKTYEENAALNAAVIEWLQHQYPQVAIAKVPETSSKFIMTDSNNHQKLIRIQMMTASLPTQKLFIEHLITDINKDKYLDKVSIVTIFVSKNESKAIDLQREIEEVKFSDRTNSAQIVGYLEESGNFRNI
;
A
#
# COMPACT_ATOMS: atom_id res chain seq x y z
N MET A 1 30.51 23.79 2.75
CA MET A 1 29.37 23.71 1.82
C MET A 1 28.09 23.76 2.64
N THR A 2 27.07 24.47 2.17
CA THR A 2 25.73 24.49 2.77
C THR A 2 24.99 23.20 2.42
N LYS A 3 24.46 22.49 3.42
CA LYS A 3 23.59 21.32 3.19
C LYS A 3 22.33 21.76 2.44
N PRO A 4 21.81 20.98 1.48
CA PRO A 4 20.53 21.25 0.84
C PRO A 4 19.38 21.32 1.86
N ASN A 5 18.32 22.06 1.54
CA ASN A 5 17.10 22.02 2.33
C ASN A 5 16.28 20.78 1.97
N PHE A 6 16.53 19.67 2.68
CA PHE A 6 15.86 18.39 2.43
C PHE A 6 14.34 18.47 2.63
N LYS A 7 13.83 19.35 3.51
CA LYS A 7 12.39 19.50 3.75
C LYS A 7 11.62 20.04 2.55
N SER A 8 12.27 20.84 1.71
CA SER A 8 11.65 21.39 0.49
C SER A 8 11.74 20.46 -0.72
N MET A 9 12.54 19.40 -0.63
CA MET A 9 12.74 18.48 -1.76
C MET A 9 11.56 17.52 -1.89
N SER A 10 11.19 17.20 -3.12
CA SER A 10 10.26 16.12 -3.42
C SER A 10 10.88 14.77 -3.06
N LYS A 11 10.03 13.75 -2.85
CA LYS A 11 10.50 12.37 -2.60
C LYS A 11 11.43 11.84 -3.70
N LYS A 12 11.21 12.23 -4.97
CA LYS A 12 12.07 11.84 -6.09
C LYS A 12 13.45 12.47 -5.98
N GLU A 13 13.52 13.74 -5.63
CA GLU A 13 14.79 14.46 -5.43
C GLU A 13 15.54 13.93 -4.21
N LEU A 14 14.84 13.70 -3.10
CA LEU A 14 15.42 13.07 -1.90
C LEU A 14 15.99 11.69 -2.22
N ARG A 15 15.23 10.85 -2.95
CA ARG A 15 15.73 9.53 -3.39
C ARG A 15 17.00 9.65 -4.22
N ALA A 16 17.03 10.55 -5.20
CA ALA A 16 18.20 10.74 -6.04
C ALA A 16 19.41 11.22 -5.21
N TYR A 17 19.18 12.12 -4.26
CA TYR A 17 20.23 12.63 -3.37
C TYR A 17 20.80 11.55 -2.47
N VAL A 18 19.95 10.80 -1.76
CA VAL A 18 20.35 9.70 -0.87
C VAL A 18 21.16 8.64 -1.62
N LEU A 19 20.78 8.32 -2.86
CA LEU A 19 21.52 7.36 -3.68
C LEU A 19 22.93 7.85 -4.05
N ALA A 20 23.10 9.16 -4.22
CA ALA A 20 24.39 9.79 -4.50
C ALA A 20 25.21 10.08 -3.22
N HIS A 21 24.56 10.19 -2.06
CA HIS A 21 25.15 10.56 -0.77
C HIS A 21 24.70 9.58 0.31
N ARG A 22 25.16 8.32 0.20
CA ARG A 22 24.65 7.22 1.03
C ARG A 22 24.96 7.35 2.52
N ASP A 23 25.95 8.18 2.87
CA ASP A 23 26.39 8.41 4.25
C ASP A 23 25.76 9.68 4.88
N ASP A 24 24.87 10.39 4.16
CA ASP A 24 24.17 11.55 4.72
C ASP A 24 22.87 11.12 5.41
N ASP A 25 22.97 10.81 6.70
CA ASP A 25 21.86 10.39 7.54
C ASP A 25 20.68 11.37 7.50
N ASP A 26 20.96 12.69 7.44
CA ASP A 26 19.90 13.70 7.39
C ASP A 26 19.06 13.58 6.11
N ALA A 27 19.69 13.28 4.97
CA ALA A 27 19.00 13.05 3.71
C ALA A 27 18.21 11.74 3.74
N PHE A 28 18.77 10.70 4.35
CA PHE A 28 18.10 9.42 4.52
C PHE A 28 16.85 9.56 5.39
N TYR A 29 16.95 10.21 6.55
CA TYR A 29 15.81 10.46 7.43
C TYR A 29 14.75 11.32 6.76
N ALA A 30 15.13 12.39 6.06
CA ALA A 30 14.17 13.20 5.31
C ALA A 30 13.42 12.38 4.24
N TYR A 31 14.12 11.47 3.54
CA TYR A 31 13.48 10.56 2.58
C TYR A 31 12.54 9.55 3.25
N ALA A 32 12.96 8.98 4.39
CA ALA A 32 12.18 8.03 5.17
C ALA A 32 10.90 8.68 5.72
N ASP A 33 11.01 9.87 6.32
CA ASP A 33 9.89 10.66 6.84
C ASP A 33 8.89 10.97 5.72
N LYS A 34 9.37 11.48 4.58
CA LYS A 34 8.50 11.77 3.44
C LYS A 34 7.77 10.52 2.94
N THR A 35 8.46 9.38 2.91
CA THR A 35 7.87 8.10 2.52
C THR A 35 6.84 7.61 3.54
N TYR A 36 7.09 7.82 4.84
CA TYR A 36 6.17 7.47 5.89
C TYR A 36 4.90 8.32 5.84
N GLU A 37 5.03 9.64 5.68
CA GLU A 37 3.91 10.58 5.55
C GLU A 37 3.02 10.26 4.34
N GLU A 38 3.61 10.02 3.16
CA GLU A 38 2.85 9.64 1.97
C GLU A 38 2.07 8.33 2.17
N ASN A 39 2.69 7.32 2.81
CA ASN A 39 2.00 6.06 3.11
C ASN A 39 0.92 6.24 4.18
N ALA A 40 1.13 7.10 5.18
CA ALA A 40 0.14 7.38 6.20
C ALA A 40 -1.10 8.06 5.60
N ALA A 41 -0.92 9.05 4.73
CA ALA A 41 -2.00 9.71 4.00
C ALA A 41 -2.76 8.74 3.09
N LEU A 42 -2.03 7.91 2.34
CA LEU A 42 -2.60 6.85 1.51
C LEU A 42 -3.46 5.89 2.34
N ASN A 43 -2.92 5.37 3.44
CA ASN A 43 -3.63 4.46 4.32
C ASN A 43 -4.89 5.12 4.87
N ALA A 44 -4.81 6.37 5.35
CA ALA A 44 -5.96 7.09 5.87
C ALA A 44 -7.09 7.20 4.82
N ALA A 45 -6.77 7.57 3.58
CA ALA A 45 -7.74 7.68 2.49
C ALA A 45 -8.43 6.34 2.17
N VAL A 46 -7.67 5.24 2.15
CA VAL A 46 -8.22 3.90 1.93
C VAL A 46 -9.08 3.45 3.12
N ILE A 47 -8.66 3.73 4.36
CA ILE A 47 -9.44 3.41 5.56
C ILE A 47 -10.74 4.20 5.60
N GLU A 48 -10.71 5.49 5.25
CA GLU A 48 -11.92 6.32 5.15
C GLU A 48 -12.89 5.76 4.11
N TRP A 49 -12.38 5.38 2.93
CA TRP A 49 -13.19 4.73 1.91
C TRP A 49 -13.79 3.41 2.41
N LEU A 50 -13.01 2.55 3.07
CA LEU A 50 -13.49 1.29 3.65
C LEU A 50 -14.57 1.54 4.71
N GLN A 51 -14.38 2.54 5.57
CA GLN A 51 -15.35 2.89 6.61
C GLN A 51 -16.65 3.39 6.00
N HIS A 52 -16.60 4.13 4.89
CA HIS A 52 -17.80 4.56 4.17
C HIS A 52 -18.54 3.38 3.52
N GLN A 53 -17.82 2.39 2.97
CA GLN A 53 -18.43 1.19 2.39
C GLN A 53 -19.01 0.25 3.47
N TYR A 54 -18.36 0.19 4.64
CA TYR A 54 -18.70 -0.72 5.72
C TYR A 54 -18.80 0.03 7.07
N PRO A 55 -19.81 0.90 7.24
CA PRO A 55 -19.89 1.81 8.40
C PRO A 55 -19.99 1.09 9.75
N GLN A 56 -20.52 -0.13 9.77
CA GLN A 56 -20.70 -0.96 10.97
C GLN A 56 -19.46 -1.78 11.36
N VAL A 57 -18.38 -1.70 10.59
CA VAL A 57 -17.19 -2.53 10.76
C VAL A 57 -16.10 -1.73 11.46
N ALA A 58 -15.41 -2.38 12.41
CA ALA A 58 -14.26 -1.79 13.09
C ALA A 58 -12.98 -2.09 12.31
N ILE A 59 -12.16 -1.07 12.06
CA ILE A 59 -10.86 -1.23 11.38
C ILE A 59 -9.74 -0.78 12.32
N ALA A 60 -8.80 -1.68 12.60
CA ALA A 60 -7.66 -1.43 13.47
C ALA A 60 -6.34 -1.69 12.73
N LYS A 61 -5.35 -0.82 12.92
CA LYS A 61 -4.00 -1.04 12.38
C LYS A 61 -3.31 -2.16 13.17
N VAL A 62 -2.64 -3.07 12.47
CA VAL A 62 -1.79 -4.08 13.11
C VAL A 62 -0.51 -3.40 13.61
N PRO A 63 -0.15 -3.54 14.90
CA PRO A 63 1.10 -2.98 15.44
C PRO A 63 2.32 -3.40 14.62
N GLU A 64 3.36 -2.55 14.63
CA GLU A 64 4.67 -2.82 14.00
C GLU A 64 4.64 -2.99 12.47
N THR A 65 3.49 -2.83 11.83
CA THR A 65 3.36 -2.86 10.37
C THR A 65 2.95 -1.50 9.81
N SER A 66 3.43 -1.16 8.62
CA SER A 66 3.06 0.09 7.94
C SER A 66 1.81 -0.04 7.06
N SER A 67 1.36 -1.26 6.77
CA SER A 67 0.36 -1.51 5.71
C SER A 67 -0.65 -2.62 6.01
N LYS A 68 -0.69 -3.17 7.22
CA LYS A 68 -1.67 -4.19 7.61
C LYS A 68 -2.70 -3.65 8.59
N PHE A 69 -3.96 -4.00 8.36
CA PHE A 69 -5.10 -3.63 9.18
C PHE A 69 -6.02 -4.84 9.37
N ILE A 70 -6.75 -4.90 10.48
CA ILE A 70 -7.75 -5.91 10.75
C ILE A 70 -9.12 -5.25 10.69
N MET A 71 -10.00 -5.85 9.93
CA MET A 71 -11.39 -5.44 9.76
C MET A 71 -12.27 -6.48 10.48
N THR A 72 -13.07 -6.04 11.45
CA THR A 72 -13.88 -6.93 12.30
C THR A 72 -15.36 -6.60 12.14
N ASP A 73 -16.15 -7.58 11.70
CA ASP A 73 -17.60 -7.45 11.58
C ASP A 73 -18.34 -7.60 12.92
N SER A 74 -19.65 -7.38 12.92
CA SER A 74 -20.51 -7.49 14.10
C SER A 74 -20.60 -8.90 14.69
N ASN A 75 -20.24 -9.92 13.91
CA ASN A 75 -20.20 -11.33 14.33
C ASN A 75 -18.80 -11.74 14.79
N ASN A 76 -17.88 -10.78 14.94
CA ASN A 76 -16.48 -10.97 15.29
C ASN A 76 -15.68 -11.77 14.23
N HIS A 77 -16.15 -11.83 12.98
CA HIS A 77 -15.34 -12.33 11.88
C HIS A 77 -14.31 -11.27 11.49
N GLN A 78 -13.07 -11.71 11.37
CA GLN A 78 -11.95 -10.85 11.04
C GLN A 78 -11.52 -11.05 9.59
N LYS A 79 -11.13 -9.96 8.95
CA LYS A 79 -10.45 -9.93 7.65
C LYS A 79 -9.17 -9.12 7.77
N LEU A 80 -8.07 -9.64 7.23
CA LEU A 80 -6.81 -8.94 7.17
C LEU A 80 -6.78 -8.08 5.92
N ILE A 81 -6.70 -6.78 6.08
CA ILE A 81 -6.56 -5.81 5.00
C ILE A 81 -5.08 -5.48 4.84
N ARG A 82 -4.58 -5.57 3.62
CA ARG A 82 -3.24 -5.11 3.24
C ARG A 82 -3.36 -4.01 2.20
N ILE A 83 -2.74 -2.87 2.44
CA ILE A 83 -2.74 -1.73 1.51
C ILE A 83 -1.37 -1.64 0.86
N GLN A 84 -1.30 -1.70 -0.47
CA GLN A 84 -0.06 -1.73 -1.22
C GLN A 84 -0.05 -0.62 -2.28
N MET A 85 0.84 0.36 -2.12
CA MET A 85 1.10 1.35 -3.16
C MET A 85 1.91 0.71 -4.30
N MET A 86 1.46 0.91 -5.53
CA MET A 86 2.10 0.45 -6.75
C MET A 86 2.70 1.65 -7.49
N THR A 87 4.01 1.85 -7.35
CA THR A 87 4.72 2.98 -7.97
C THR A 87 5.19 2.71 -9.40
N ALA A 88 5.05 1.47 -9.88
CA ALA A 88 5.40 1.03 -11.23
C ALA A 88 4.43 -0.10 -11.67
N SER A 89 4.51 -0.49 -12.94
CA SER A 89 3.70 -1.59 -13.48
C SER A 89 4.02 -2.93 -12.83
N LEU A 90 3.07 -3.86 -12.85
CA LEU A 90 3.24 -5.21 -12.35
C LEU A 90 4.38 -5.97 -13.01
N PRO A 91 4.62 -5.94 -14.34
CA PRO A 91 5.79 -6.61 -14.91
C PRO A 91 7.09 -6.17 -14.26
N THR A 92 7.21 -4.88 -13.93
CA THR A 92 8.38 -4.32 -13.22
C THR A 92 8.46 -4.80 -11.78
N GLN A 93 7.31 -5.06 -11.15
CA GLN A 93 7.20 -5.48 -9.74
C GLN A 93 6.82 -6.95 -9.58
N LYS A 94 6.89 -7.77 -10.64
CA LYS A 94 6.30 -9.12 -10.64
C LYS A 94 6.87 -10.00 -9.55
N LEU A 95 8.20 -10.02 -9.42
CA LEU A 95 8.90 -10.75 -8.36
C LEU A 95 8.51 -10.25 -6.97
N PHE A 96 8.34 -8.93 -6.80
CA PHE A 96 7.90 -8.36 -5.54
C PHE A 96 6.47 -8.80 -5.20
N ILE A 97 5.58 -8.81 -6.19
CA ILE A 97 4.19 -9.24 -6.02
C ILE A 97 4.11 -10.75 -5.78
N GLU A 98 4.85 -11.57 -6.50
CA GLU A 98 4.99 -13.01 -6.24
C GLU A 98 5.53 -13.27 -4.84
N HIS A 99 6.47 -12.46 -4.36
CA HIS A 99 6.96 -12.55 -3.00
C HIS A 99 5.91 -12.13 -1.98
N LEU A 100 5.17 -11.04 -2.24
CA LEU A 100 4.04 -10.62 -1.41
C LEU A 100 2.97 -11.71 -1.32
N ILE A 101 2.61 -12.34 -2.44
CA ILE A 101 1.67 -13.48 -2.48
C ILE A 101 2.23 -14.67 -1.71
N THR A 102 3.52 -14.94 -1.85
CA THR A 102 4.19 -16.02 -1.12
C THR A 102 4.19 -15.75 0.38
N ASP A 103 4.42 -14.51 0.80
CA ASP A 103 4.36 -14.09 2.20
C ASP A 103 2.93 -14.12 2.73
N ILE A 104 1.95 -13.71 1.92
CA ILE A 104 0.52 -13.88 2.18
C ILE A 104 0.24 -15.37 2.45
N ASN A 105 0.75 -16.27 1.59
CA ASN A 105 0.63 -17.73 1.70
C ASN A 105 1.45 -18.38 2.84
N LYS A 106 2.27 -17.59 3.55
CA LYS A 106 2.99 -18.04 4.75
C LYS A 106 2.47 -17.41 6.03
N ASP A 107 1.57 -16.43 5.93
CA ASP A 107 1.02 -15.74 7.10
C ASP A 107 0.18 -16.72 7.93
N LYS A 108 0.44 -16.80 9.23
CA LYS A 108 -0.10 -17.83 10.14
C LYS A 108 -1.62 -17.79 10.32
N TYR A 109 -2.27 -16.81 9.67
CA TYR A 109 -3.71 -16.54 9.71
C TYR A 109 -4.48 -17.05 8.48
N LEU A 110 -3.80 -17.60 7.46
CA LEU A 110 -4.41 -18.03 6.19
C LEU A 110 -5.64 -18.91 6.33
N ASP A 111 -5.60 -19.88 7.25
CA ASP A 111 -6.70 -20.82 7.43
C ASP A 111 -7.85 -20.25 8.28
N LYS A 112 -7.71 -19.02 8.80
CA LYS A 112 -8.63 -18.43 9.78
C LYS A 112 -9.19 -17.06 9.38
N VAL A 113 -8.57 -16.37 8.42
CA VAL A 113 -8.87 -14.97 8.10
C VAL A 113 -8.82 -14.76 6.58
N SER A 114 -9.92 -14.29 5.98
CA SER A 114 -9.93 -13.84 4.58
C SER A 114 -9.05 -12.60 4.42
N ILE A 115 -8.25 -12.56 3.35
CA ILE A 115 -7.31 -11.46 3.10
C ILE A 115 -7.89 -10.53 2.04
N VAL A 116 -7.77 -9.22 2.21
CA VAL A 116 -8.12 -8.24 1.18
C VAL A 116 -6.87 -7.45 0.87
N THR A 117 -6.38 -7.54 -0.37
CA THR A 117 -5.25 -6.72 -0.83
C THR A 117 -5.78 -5.57 -1.66
N ILE A 118 -5.49 -4.35 -1.21
CA ILE A 118 -5.87 -3.11 -1.90
C ILE A 118 -4.61 -2.57 -2.57
N PHE A 119 -4.57 -2.64 -3.90
CA PHE A 119 -3.51 -2.08 -4.72
C PHE A 119 -3.86 -0.64 -5.09
N VAL A 120 -2.98 0.30 -4.76
CA VAL A 120 -3.22 1.72 -5.01
C VAL A 120 -2.19 2.28 -5.98
N SER A 121 -2.67 2.80 -7.10
CA SER A 121 -1.87 3.47 -8.11
C SER A 121 -1.88 4.99 -7.92
N LYS A 122 -0.99 5.67 -8.64
CA LYS A 122 -0.82 7.12 -8.53
C LYS A 122 -1.99 7.92 -9.12
N ASN A 123 -2.69 7.37 -10.12
CA ASN A 123 -3.82 8.01 -10.79
C ASN A 123 -4.69 6.96 -11.50
N GLU A 124 -5.84 7.40 -12.01
CA GLU A 124 -6.84 6.55 -12.66
C GLU A 124 -6.27 5.75 -13.83
N SER A 125 -5.62 6.41 -14.80
CA SER A 125 -5.03 5.74 -15.96
C SER A 125 -4.07 4.62 -15.56
N LYS A 126 -3.23 4.86 -14.55
CA LYS A 126 -2.29 3.86 -14.03
C LYS A 126 -2.96 2.78 -13.20
N ALA A 127 -4.10 3.07 -12.58
CA ALA A 127 -4.89 2.05 -11.88
C ALA A 127 -5.62 1.14 -12.89
N ILE A 128 -6.09 1.66 -14.03
CA ILE A 128 -6.71 0.86 -15.10
C ILE A 128 -5.68 -0.12 -15.69
N ASP A 129 -4.48 0.37 -16.01
CA ASP A 129 -3.37 -0.49 -16.46
C ASP A 129 -3.08 -1.60 -15.44
N LEU A 130 -3.00 -1.22 -14.16
CA LEU A 130 -2.72 -2.13 -13.06
C LEU A 130 -3.84 -3.17 -12.85
N GLN A 131 -5.12 -2.79 -13.00
CA GLN A 131 -6.25 -3.71 -12.91
C GLN A 131 -6.14 -4.82 -13.97
N ARG A 132 -5.90 -4.44 -15.23
CA ARG A 132 -5.70 -5.40 -16.33
C ARG A 132 -4.52 -6.34 -16.05
N GLU A 133 -3.40 -5.78 -15.60
CA GLU A 133 -2.22 -6.59 -15.28
C GLU A 133 -2.48 -7.55 -14.10
N ILE A 134 -3.28 -7.16 -13.11
CA ILE A 134 -3.65 -7.99 -11.96
C ILE A 134 -4.53 -9.15 -12.42
N GLU A 135 -5.52 -8.90 -13.29
CA GLU A 135 -6.41 -9.92 -13.85
C GLU A 135 -5.65 -10.98 -14.68
N GLU A 136 -4.58 -10.57 -15.36
CA GLU A 136 -3.72 -11.47 -16.14
C GLU A 136 -2.83 -12.36 -15.25
N VAL A 137 -2.59 -11.96 -13.99
CA VAL A 137 -1.81 -12.74 -13.03
C VAL A 137 -2.71 -13.76 -12.34
N LYS A 138 -2.44 -15.05 -12.54
CA LYS A 138 -3.09 -16.11 -11.75
C LYS A 138 -2.52 -16.15 -10.34
N PHE A 139 -3.17 -15.42 -9.42
CA PHE A 139 -2.93 -15.59 -8.00
C PHE A 139 -3.37 -16.99 -7.56
N SER A 140 -2.64 -17.62 -6.64
CA SER A 140 -2.94 -18.98 -6.17
C SER A 140 -4.32 -19.05 -5.48
N ASP A 141 -5.18 -19.98 -5.92
CA ASP A 141 -6.53 -20.22 -5.38
C ASP A 141 -6.59 -20.58 -3.88
N ARG A 142 -5.43 -20.82 -3.25
CA ARG A 142 -5.32 -21.17 -1.82
C ARG A 142 -5.69 -20.04 -0.87
N THR A 143 -5.73 -18.79 -1.34
CA THR A 143 -6.13 -17.65 -0.53
C THR A 143 -7.54 -17.27 -0.91
N ASN A 144 -8.47 -17.27 0.05
CA ASN A 144 -9.74 -16.57 -0.08
C ASN A 144 -9.46 -15.05 -0.03
N SER A 145 -8.75 -14.56 -1.04
CA SER A 145 -8.20 -13.21 -1.12
C SER A 145 -8.98 -12.38 -2.12
N ALA A 146 -9.62 -11.33 -1.64
CA ALA A 146 -10.17 -10.32 -2.52
C ALA A 146 -9.06 -9.33 -2.92
N GLN A 147 -9.15 -8.83 -4.15
CA GLN A 147 -8.23 -7.82 -4.66
C GLN A 147 -9.05 -6.61 -5.09
N ILE A 148 -8.60 -5.44 -4.67
CA ILE A 148 -9.21 -4.15 -5.02
C ILE A 148 -8.11 -3.30 -5.63
N VAL A 149 -8.39 -2.68 -6.76
CA VAL A 149 -7.48 -1.73 -7.40
C VAL A 149 -8.11 -0.36 -7.38
N GLY A 150 -7.30 0.65 -7.05
CA GLY A 150 -7.76 2.02 -7.06
C GLY A 150 -6.61 3.01 -7.16
N TYR A 151 -6.95 4.28 -6.99
CA TYR A 151 -6.01 5.40 -7.07
C TYR A 151 -6.38 6.50 -6.08
N LEU A 152 -5.41 7.36 -5.78
CA LEU A 152 -5.66 8.60 -5.07
C LEU A 152 -5.98 9.71 -6.06
N GLU A 153 -7.09 10.40 -5.84
CA GLU A 153 -7.40 11.65 -6.50
C GLU A 153 -6.48 12.78 -6.03
N GLU A 154 -6.42 13.88 -6.79
CA GLU A 154 -5.75 15.11 -6.36
C GLU A 154 -6.35 15.70 -5.07
N SER A 155 -7.63 15.41 -4.81
CA SER A 155 -8.35 15.75 -3.57
C SER A 155 -7.83 14.99 -2.34
N GLY A 156 -7.03 13.94 -2.54
CA GLY A 156 -6.56 13.03 -1.49
C GLY A 156 -7.49 11.85 -1.24
N ASN A 157 -8.66 11.79 -1.89
CA ASN A 157 -9.60 10.68 -1.73
C ASN A 157 -9.15 9.44 -2.49
N PHE A 158 -9.38 8.26 -1.91
CA PHE A 158 -9.22 6.99 -2.62
C PHE A 158 -10.47 6.68 -3.45
N ARG A 159 -10.27 6.26 -4.71
CA ARG A 159 -11.30 5.66 -5.56
C ARG A 159 -10.88 4.29 -6.04
N ASN A 160 -11.78 3.33 -5.93
CA ASN A 160 -11.63 2.05 -6.62
C ASN A 160 -12.03 2.21 -8.10
N ILE A 161 -11.47 1.34 -8.94
CA ILE A 161 -11.93 1.13 -10.32
C ILE A 161 -13.09 0.12 -10.32
#